data_AF-A0A4Z1KN69-F1
#
_entry.id   AF-A0A4Z1KN69-F1
#
_cell.length_a   1.000
_cell.length_b   1.000
_cell.length_c   1.000
_cell.angle_alpha   90.00
_cell.angle_beta   90.00
_cell.angle_gamma   90.00
#
_symmetry.space_group_name_H-M   'P 1'
#
loop_
_entity.id
_entity.type
_entity.pdbx_description
1 polymer ?
#
loop_
_entity_poly.entity_id
_entity_poly.type
_entity_poly.pdbx_seq_one_letter_code
_entity_poly.pdbx_strand_id
1 'polypeptide(L)'
;MFSKAFITLLAMASVSFAAPTPVAEPTAENLLERAVAYKMITGDGSHWPAISAWTTFKTMWANSQSVMTISCKQFGGAANNSPAEIANIKSAITSVAASSGVDSRFILAIVMQESGGCVRAPSTAGQVFNPGLMQDHNGAHSCNMNGNPISPCPAVTITGMVKDGTVGTYGVVGGGDGLQKCLTQSGSPKTAQGAYAAARIYNSGTYVKGTDLGAPLWGTSCYASDVANRLLGWAAPVTPCVLPNPVH
;
A
#
# COMPACT_ATOMS: atom_id res chain seq x y z
N MET A 1 25.89 -60.77 44.88
CA MET A 1 24.77 -60.32 44.01
C MET A 1 25.08 -58.92 43.53
N PHE A 2 24.90 -58.69 42.23
CA PHE A 2 25.29 -57.49 41.48
C PHE A 2 24.60 -56.22 41.98
N SER A 3 25.29 -55.08 41.92
CA SER A 3 24.67 -53.85 41.40
C SER A 3 25.73 -52.93 40.81
N LYS A 4 25.67 -52.74 39.49
CA LYS A 4 26.50 -51.79 38.73
C LYS A 4 25.80 -50.43 38.77
N ALA A 5 26.48 -49.40 39.29
CA ALA A 5 26.01 -48.02 39.18
C ALA A 5 26.32 -47.47 37.79
N PHE A 6 25.28 -47.10 37.03
CA PHE A 6 25.38 -46.36 35.79
C PHE A 6 25.53 -44.87 36.11
N ILE A 7 26.59 -44.23 35.61
CA ILE A 7 26.74 -42.78 35.61
C ILE A 7 26.20 -42.27 34.27
N THR A 8 25.09 -41.54 34.31
CA THR A 8 24.50 -40.86 33.14
C THR A 8 25.11 -39.46 33.06
N LEU A 9 25.94 -39.20 32.04
CA LEU A 9 26.43 -37.85 31.74
C LEU A 9 25.33 -37.06 31.02
N LEU A 10 24.81 -36.02 31.65
CA LEU A 10 23.85 -35.09 31.05
C LEU A 10 24.63 -33.99 30.30
N ALA A 11 24.63 -34.03 28.97
CA ALA A 11 25.22 -32.95 28.16
C ALA A 11 24.21 -31.78 28.07
N MET A 12 24.54 -30.64 28.69
CA MET A 12 23.80 -29.40 28.48
C MET A 12 24.24 -28.76 27.15
N ALA A 13 23.37 -28.77 26.14
CA ALA A 13 23.56 -27.97 24.93
C ALA A 13 23.12 -26.52 25.22
N SER A 14 24.05 -25.59 25.23
CA SER A 14 23.78 -24.15 25.30
C SER A 14 23.31 -23.63 23.94
N VAL A 15 22.06 -23.22 23.85
CA VAL A 15 21.54 -22.46 22.71
C VAL A 15 21.87 -20.98 22.92
N SER A 16 22.89 -20.48 22.23
CA SER A 16 23.17 -19.04 22.15
C SER A 16 22.13 -18.37 21.25
N PHE A 17 21.22 -17.61 21.85
CA PHE A 17 20.41 -16.64 21.10
C PHE A 17 21.28 -15.43 20.77
N ALA A 18 21.54 -15.19 19.49
CA ALA A 18 22.14 -13.95 19.04
C ALA A 18 21.16 -12.80 19.33
N ALA A 19 21.59 -11.81 20.11
CA ALA A 19 20.80 -10.60 20.33
C ALA A 19 20.57 -9.89 18.98
N PRO A 20 19.35 -9.39 18.69
CA PRO A 20 19.11 -8.59 17.50
C PRO A 20 20.01 -7.36 17.54
N THR A 21 20.75 -7.11 16.47
CA THR A 21 21.56 -5.90 16.32
C THR A 21 20.64 -4.68 16.43
N PRO A 22 21.00 -3.66 17.25
CA PRO A 22 20.24 -2.44 17.31
C PRO A 22 20.28 -1.77 15.93
N VAL A 23 19.13 -1.75 15.25
CA VAL A 23 18.96 -0.98 14.02
C VAL A 23 19.00 0.48 14.43
N ALA A 24 20.03 1.21 13.97
CA ALA A 24 20.15 2.63 14.23
C ALA A 24 18.86 3.36 13.79
N GLU A 25 18.31 4.19 14.68
CA GLU A 25 17.14 4.99 14.34
C GLU A 25 17.50 6.00 13.24
N PRO A 26 16.64 6.15 12.22
CA PRO A 26 16.92 7.06 11.12
C PRO A 26 16.91 8.53 11.59
N THR A 27 18.01 9.25 11.34
CA THR A 27 18.11 10.70 11.62
C THR A 27 17.23 11.52 10.68
N ALA A 28 16.85 12.74 11.09
CA ALA A 28 16.05 13.66 10.28
C ALA A 28 16.70 14.00 8.92
N GLU A 29 18.03 14.13 8.86
CA GLU A 29 18.77 14.28 7.60
C GLU A 29 18.62 13.07 6.69
N ASN A 30 18.74 11.85 7.23
CA ASN A 30 18.52 10.64 6.45
C ASN A 30 17.05 10.52 5.99
N LEU A 31 16.08 11.13 6.67
CA LEU A 31 14.68 11.16 6.25
C LEU A 31 14.43 12.19 5.14
N LEU A 32 15.11 13.35 5.20
CA LEU A 32 15.06 14.39 4.17
C LEU A 32 15.77 13.96 2.87
N GLU A 33 16.90 13.27 2.97
CA GLU A 33 17.63 12.72 1.82
C GLU A 33 16.87 11.57 1.14
N ARG A 34 16.00 10.91 1.89
CA ARG A 34 15.17 9.79 1.43
C ARG A 34 14.00 10.21 0.57
N ALA A 35 13.37 11.35 0.85
CA ALA A 35 12.16 11.80 0.17
C ALA A 35 12.48 12.64 -1.07
N VAL A 36 12.04 12.17 -2.24
CA VAL A 36 12.16 12.93 -3.48
C VAL A 36 11.14 14.08 -3.49
N ALA A 37 11.56 15.25 -3.98
CA ALA A 37 10.68 16.41 -4.13
C ALA A 37 9.51 16.08 -5.08
N TYR A 38 8.31 16.55 -4.74
CA TYR A 38 7.13 16.34 -5.56
C TYR A 38 7.22 17.13 -6.87
N LYS A 39 6.86 16.50 -7.98
CA LYS A 39 6.66 17.15 -9.27
C LYS A 39 5.25 16.86 -9.77
N MET A 40 4.42 17.88 -9.94
CA MET A 40 3.15 17.70 -10.63
C MET A 40 3.40 17.28 -12.09
N ILE A 41 2.78 16.20 -12.52
CA ILE A 41 2.88 15.69 -13.90
C ILE A 41 1.48 15.57 -14.48
N THR A 42 1.29 16.08 -15.70
CA THR A 42 0.02 16.04 -16.44
C THR A 42 0.21 15.35 -17.79
N GLY A 43 -0.90 15.03 -18.45
CA GLY A 43 -0.91 14.30 -19.72
C GLY A 43 -1.25 12.81 -19.56
N ASP A 44 -1.12 12.07 -20.65
CA ASP A 44 -1.59 10.69 -20.79
C ASP A 44 -0.64 9.61 -20.21
N GLY A 45 0.45 10.03 -19.56
CA GLY A 45 1.47 9.15 -19.01
C GLY A 45 2.58 8.74 -19.99
N SER A 46 2.51 9.08 -21.27
CA SER A 46 3.51 8.66 -22.29
C SER A 46 4.91 9.26 -22.05
N HIS A 47 4.98 10.48 -21.52
CA HIS A 47 6.22 11.20 -21.20
C HIS A 47 6.52 11.25 -19.69
N TRP A 48 5.83 10.42 -18.92
CA TRP A 48 6.04 10.31 -17.48
C TRP A 48 7.22 9.38 -17.21
N PRO A 49 7.77 9.37 -15.97
CA PRO A 49 8.91 8.53 -15.64
C PRO A 49 8.70 7.05 -16.00
N ALA A 50 9.72 6.42 -16.59
CA ALA A 50 9.68 4.98 -16.90
C ALA A 50 9.87 4.12 -15.64
N ILE A 51 9.60 2.81 -15.73
CA ILE A 51 9.80 1.84 -14.64
C ILE A 51 11.24 1.87 -14.11
N SER A 52 12.22 2.13 -14.98
CA SER A 52 13.64 2.26 -14.62
C SER A 52 13.96 3.48 -13.75
N ALA A 53 13.10 4.51 -13.76
CA ALA A 53 13.22 5.68 -12.90
C ALA A 53 12.54 5.49 -11.53
N TRP A 54 11.69 4.47 -11.38
CA TRP A 54 11.07 4.17 -10.10
C TRP A 54 12.11 3.71 -9.09
N THR A 55 11.99 4.18 -7.86
CA THR A 55 12.88 3.76 -6.78
C THR A 55 12.66 2.28 -6.43
N THR A 56 13.51 1.73 -5.57
CA THR A 56 13.33 0.35 -5.10
C THR A 56 12.21 0.26 -4.08
N PHE A 57 11.56 -0.91 -3.96
CA PHE A 57 10.56 -1.14 -2.90
C PHE A 57 11.13 -0.86 -1.50
N LYS A 58 12.41 -1.20 -1.26
CA LYS A 58 13.09 -0.92 0.01
C LYS A 58 13.14 0.57 0.33
N THR A 59 13.50 1.40 -0.65
CA THR A 59 13.54 2.87 -0.50
C THR A 59 12.14 3.42 -0.29
N MET A 60 11.21 3.07 -1.17
CA MET A 60 9.80 3.51 -1.08
C MET A 60 9.17 3.15 0.27
N TRP A 61 9.44 1.94 0.77
CA TRP A 61 9.00 1.49 2.09
C TRP A 61 9.59 2.35 3.20
N ALA A 62 10.92 2.55 3.20
CA ALA A 62 11.60 3.36 4.21
C ALA A 62 11.02 4.78 4.29
N ASN A 63 10.72 5.39 3.14
CA ASN A 63 10.16 6.75 3.05
C ASN A 63 8.72 6.83 3.58
N SER A 64 7.96 5.75 3.45
CA SER A 64 6.52 5.75 3.77
C SER A 64 6.21 5.50 5.25
N GLN A 65 7.17 4.96 6.01
CA GLN A 65 6.92 4.53 7.41
C GLN A 65 6.47 5.68 8.32
N SER A 66 7.07 6.86 8.21
CA SER A 66 6.68 8.02 9.03
C SER A 66 5.25 8.48 8.79
N VAL A 67 4.74 8.27 7.57
CA VAL A 67 3.33 8.54 7.23
C VAL A 67 2.44 7.46 7.86
N MET A 68 2.82 6.18 7.74
CA MET A 68 2.04 5.06 8.28
C MET A 68 1.88 5.08 9.80
N THR A 69 2.82 5.68 10.55
CA THR A 69 2.72 5.79 12.02
C THR A 69 1.72 6.85 12.47
N ILE A 70 1.26 7.74 11.57
CA ILE A 70 0.33 8.83 11.90
C ILE A 70 -0.94 8.83 11.05
N SER A 71 -1.03 7.99 10.03
CA SER A 71 -2.04 8.09 8.97
C SER A 71 -3.47 7.83 9.43
N CYS A 72 -3.71 7.16 10.55
CA CYS A 72 -5.06 6.93 11.03
C CYS A 72 -5.70 8.16 11.70
N LYS A 73 -4.90 9.15 12.10
CA LYS A 73 -5.41 10.40 12.68
C LYS A 73 -6.37 11.14 11.75
N GLN A 74 -6.15 11.07 10.43
CA GLN A 74 -7.00 11.73 9.44
C GLN A 74 -8.42 11.13 9.37
N PHE A 75 -8.61 9.93 9.92
CA PHE A 75 -9.87 9.18 9.88
C PHE A 75 -10.57 9.20 11.24
N GLY A 76 -10.89 10.40 11.74
CA GLY A 76 -11.61 10.57 13.00
C GLY A 76 -10.79 10.19 14.24
N GLY A 77 -9.46 10.20 14.15
CA GLY A 77 -8.59 9.92 15.30
C GLY A 77 -8.49 8.44 15.68
N ALA A 78 -8.81 7.51 14.77
CA ALA A 78 -8.60 6.09 15.01
C ALA A 78 -7.14 5.81 15.43
N ALA A 79 -6.94 4.75 16.24
CA ALA A 79 -5.62 4.36 16.70
C ALA A 79 -4.65 4.21 15.51
N ASN A 80 -3.46 4.79 15.64
CA ASN A 80 -2.43 4.64 14.62
C ASN A 80 -1.90 3.20 14.55
N ASN A 81 -1.26 2.87 13.44
CA ASN A 81 -0.63 1.58 13.27
C ASN A 81 0.49 1.38 14.29
N SER A 82 0.50 0.23 14.95
CA SER A 82 1.63 -0.27 15.71
C SER A 82 2.78 -0.68 14.77
N PRO A 83 4.02 -0.79 15.28
CA PRO A 83 5.15 -1.31 14.48
C PRO A 83 4.87 -2.70 13.89
N ALA A 84 4.15 -3.56 14.61
CA ALA A 84 3.76 -4.89 14.13
C ALA A 84 2.77 -4.81 12.95
N GLU A 85 1.80 -3.91 12.98
CA GLU A 85 0.87 -3.71 11.86
C GLU A 85 1.57 -3.13 10.63
N ILE A 86 2.52 -2.20 10.82
CA ILE A 86 3.36 -1.70 9.73
C ILE A 86 4.17 -2.84 9.11
N ALA A 87 4.78 -3.70 9.92
CA ALA A 87 5.48 -4.89 9.42
C ALA A 87 4.54 -5.85 8.68
N ASN A 88 3.31 -6.05 9.18
CA ASN A 88 2.30 -6.88 8.53
C ASN A 88 1.85 -6.30 7.18
N ILE A 89 1.75 -4.98 7.02
CA ILE A 89 1.48 -4.34 5.72
C ILE A 89 2.60 -4.69 4.73
N LYS A 90 3.88 -4.61 5.13
CA LYS A 90 5.01 -4.97 4.27
C LYS A 90 4.93 -6.43 3.81
N SER A 91 4.66 -7.34 4.74
CA SER A 91 4.54 -8.77 4.49
C SER A 91 3.36 -9.07 3.56
N ALA A 92 2.21 -8.42 3.78
CA ALA A 92 1.04 -8.52 2.92
C ALA A 92 1.34 -8.06 1.49
N ILE A 93 1.94 -6.88 1.31
CA ILE A 93 2.33 -6.38 -0.02
C ILE A 93 3.30 -7.33 -0.72
N THR A 94 4.31 -7.82 -0.01
CA THR A 94 5.30 -8.75 -0.58
C THR A 94 4.65 -10.07 -1.02
N SER A 95 3.79 -10.64 -0.18
CA SER A 95 3.10 -11.90 -0.46
C SER A 95 2.08 -11.76 -1.61
N VAL A 96 1.29 -10.69 -1.61
CA VAL A 96 0.28 -10.44 -2.64
C VAL A 96 0.95 -10.07 -3.97
N ALA A 97 2.05 -9.30 -3.97
CA ALA A 97 2.85 -9.05 -5.17
C ALA A 97 3.35 -10.36 -5.79
N ALA A 98 3.89 -11.27 -4.97
CA ALA A 98 4.39 -12.55 -5.43
C ALA A 98 3.29 -13.45 -6.04
N SER A 99 2.09 -13.47 -5.45
CA SER A 99 0.99 -14.31 -5.93
C SER A 99 0.20 -13.71 -7.10
N SER A 100 0.12 -12.37 -7.19
CA SER A 100 -0.63 -11.66 -8.23
C SER A 100 0.23 -11.28 -9.45
N GLY A 101 1.55 -11.19 -9.30
CA GLY A 101 2.44 -10.64 -10.31
C GLY A 101 2.38 -9.12 -10.46
N VAL A 102 1.61 -8.41 -9.61
CA VAL A 102 1.61 -6.94 -9.57
C VAL A 102 2.88 -6.45 -8.86
N ASP A 103 3.52 -5.41 -9.39
CA ASP A 103 4.74 -4.86 -8.80
C ASP A 103 4.48 -4.35 -7.38
N SER A 104 5.24 -4.84 -6.41
CA SER A 104 5.14 -4.44 -4.99
C SER A 104 5.25 -2.93 -4.75
N ARG A 105 6.00 -2.21 -5.60
CA ARG A 105 6.09 -0.74 -5.55
C ARG A 105 4.76 -0.11 -5.89
N PHE A 106 4.07 -0.64 -6.91
CA PHE A 106 2.77 -0.13 -7.32
C PHE A 106 1.69 -0.42 -6.27
N ILE A 107 1.69 -1.61 -5.68
CA ILE A 107 0.79 -1.93 -4.55
C ILE A 107 1.02 -0.95 -3.39
N LEU A 108 2.28 -0.70 -3.01
CA LEU A 108 2.60 0.25 -1.95
C LEU A 108 2.18 1.68 -2.31
N ALA A 109 2.37 2.12 -3.57
CA ALA A 109 1.92 3.44 -4.00
C ALA A 109 0.42 3.62 -3.79
N ILE A 110 -0.39 2.60 -4.11
CA ILE A 110 -1.84 2.62 -3.95
C ILE A 110 -2.24 2.55 -2.47
N VAL A 111 -1.62 1.68 -1.66
CA VAL A 111 -1.83 1.68 -0.19
C VAL A 111 -1.59 3.07 0.42
N MET A 112 -0.52 3.74 0.00
CA MET A 112 -0.20 5.08 0.48
C MET A 112 -1.15 6.14 -0.08
N GLN A 113 -1.63 5.97 -1.30
CA GLN A 113 -2.56 6.90 -1.94
C GLN A 113 -3.95 6.85 -1.32
N GLU A 114 -4.43 5.65 -0.98
CA GLU A 114 -5.80 5.44 -0.51
C GLU A 114 -5.96 5.77 0.98
N SER A 115 -4.98 5.43 1.80
CA SER A 115 -5.11 5.53 3.26
C SER A 115 -3.90 6.08 3.99
N GLY A 116 -2.82 6.43 3.27
CA GLY A 116 -1.51 6.64 3.90
C GLY A 116 -1.00 5.40 4.65
N GLY A 117 -1.53 4.21 4.32
CA GLY A 117 -1.27 2.95 5.02
C GLY A 117 -2.06 2.74 6.32
N CYS A 118 -3.12 3.50 6.60
CA CYS A 118 -3.93 3.26 7.80
C CYS A 118 -4.74 1.97 7.68
N VAL A 119 -4.48 0.98 8.55
CA VAL A 119 -5.24 -0.30 8.54
C VAL A 119 -6.70 -0.14 8.99
N ARG A 120 -7.03 1.01 9.60
CA ARG A 120 -8.36 1.36 10.10
C ARG A 120 -9.03 2.46 9.28
N ALA A 121 -8.58 2.67 8.03
CA ALA A 121 -9.29 3.57 7.14
C ALA A 121 -10.76 3.13 7.04
N PRO A 122 -11.71 4.06 7.26
CA PRO A 122 -13.12 3.75 7.26
C PRO A 122 -13.55 3.38 5.86
N SER A 123 -14.72 2.76 5.74
CA SER A 123 -15.32 2.60 4.43
C SER A 123 -15.86 3.93 3.95
N THR A 124 -15.52 4.33 2.72
CA THR A 124 -16.19 5.46 2.09
C THR A 124 -17.63 5.05 1.76
N ALA A 125 -18.59 5.77 2.34
CA ALA A 125 -20.02 5.52 2.16
C ALA A 125 -20.54 6.27 0.92
N GLY A 126 -20.37 5.67 -0.26
CA GLY A 126 -21.05 6.04 -1.49
C GLY A 126 -22.11 5.00 -1.90
N GLN A 127 -22.41 4.87 -3.21
CA GLN A 127 -23.22 3.74 -3.72
C GLN A 127 -22.49 2.39 -3.64
N VAL A 128 -21.16 2.41 -3.53
CA VAL A 128 -20.30 1.24 -3.40
C VAL A 128 -19.56 1.33 -2.06
N PHE A 129 -19.48 0.19 -1.38
CA PHE A 129 -18.76 0.06 -0.13
C PHE A 129 -17.26 -0.12 -0.40
N ASN A 130 -16.41 0.85 -0.05
CA ASN A 130 -14.97 0.78 -0.32
C ASN A 130 -14.15 0.78 0.98
N PRO A 131 -13.81 -0.40 1.55
CA PRO A 131 -13.22 -0.46 2.88
C PRO A 131 -11.69 -0.35 2.92
N GLY A 132 -11.18 0.05 4.08
CA GLY A 132 -9.88 -0.39 4.56
C GLY A 132 -8.68 0.19 3.82
N LEU A 133 -7.56 -0.54 3.91
CA LEU A 133 -6.21 -0.08 3.59
C LEU A 133 -6.04 0.42 2.15
N MET A 134 -6.75 -0.20 1.19
CA MET A 134 -6.70 0.14 -0.23
C MET A 134 -8.03 0.69 -0.77
N GLN A 135 -9.01 0.98 0.09
CA GLN A 135 -10.35 1.47 -0.29
C GLN A 135 -10.92 0.69 -1.48
N ASP A 136 -10.77 -0.63 -1.45
CA ASP A 136 -11.02 -1.49 -2.60
C ASP A 136 -12.52 -1.66 -2.88
N HIS A 137 -12.89 -1.97 -4.13
CA HIS A 137 -14.29 -2.01 -4.52
C HIS A 137 -15.03 -3.18 -3.85
N ASN A 138 -15.90 -2.90 -2.89
CA ASN A 138 -16.74 -3.88 -2.19
C ASN A 138 -15.93 -5.02 -1.51
N GLY A 139 -14.85 -4.62 -0.84
CA GLY A 139 -13.99 -5.50 -0.06
C GLY A 139 -14.67 -6.22 1.08
N ALA A 140 -14.21 -7.44 1.35
CA ALA A 140 -14.67 -8.23 2.50
C ALA A 140 -13.84 -7.95 3.76
N HIS A 141 -12.64 -7.40 3.61
CA HIS A 141 -11.70 -7.21 4.70
C HIS A 141 -11.62 -5.74 5.14
N SER A 142 -11.74 -5.50 6.44
CA SER A 142 -11.52 -4.18 7.04
C SER A 142 -11.25 -4.32 8.54
N CYS A 143 -10.35 -3.50 9.08
CA CYS A 143 -10.24 -3.29 10.52
C CYS A 143 -11.01 -2.06 11.00
N ASN A 144 -11.90 -1.52 10.18
CA ASN A 144 -12.87 -0.49 10.53
C ASN A 144 -14.21 -0.74 9.81
N MET A 145 -14.65 -1.99 9.84
CA MET A 145 -15.90 -2.40 9.21
C MET A 145 -17.07 -1.65 9.85
N ASN A 146 -17.88 -0.98 9.04
CA ASN A 146 -19.06 -0.23 9.48
C ASN A 146 -18.77 0.80 10.59
N GLY A 147 -17.58 1.42 10.59
CA GLY A 147 -17.19 2.43 11.58
C GLY A 147 -16.82 1.86 12.95
N ASN A 148 -16.55 0.55 13.05
CA ASN A 148 -16.09 -0.10 14.28
C ASN A 148 -14.60 -0.45 14.16
N PRO A 149 -13.67 0.48 14.51
CA PRO A 149 -12.25 0.23 14.38
C PRO A 149 -11.75 -0.80 15.40
N ILE A 150 -10.93 -1.74 14.94
CA ILE A 150 -10.31 -2.80 15.76
C ILE A 150 -8.84 -2.49 15.97
N SER A 151 -8.33 -2.72 17.19
CA SER A 151 -6.92 -2.53 17.53
C SER A 151 -6.42 -3.61 18.52
N PRO A 152 -5.35 -4.37 18.20
CA PRO A 152 -4.61 -4.35 16.93
C PRO A 152 -5.41 -4.98 15.78
N CYS A 153 -5.13 -4.54 14.56
CA CYS A 153 -5.66 -5.12 13.32
C CYS A 153 -4.97 -6.46 13.03
N PRO A 154 -5.72 -7.57 12.89
CA PRO A 154 -5.13 -8.88 12.64
C PRO A 154 -4.33 -8.93 11.31
N ALA A 155 -3.19 -9.60 11.31
CA ALA A 155 -2.32 -9.73 10.13
C ALA A 155 -3.03 -10.36 8.91
N VAL A 156 -3.94 -11.31 9.16
CA VAL A 156 -4.77 -11.94 8.12
C VAL A 156 -5.72 -10.94 7.48
N THR A 157 -6.31 -10.03 8.27
CA THR A 157 -7.18 -8.96 7.78
C THR A 157 -6.39 -7.95 6.96
N ILE A 158 -5.18 -7.59 7.39
CA ILE A 158 -4.27 -6.72 6.61
C ILE A 158 -3.94 -7.36 5.25
N THR A 159 -3.59 -8.64 5.25
CA THR A 159 -3.33 -9.39 4.00
C THR A 159 -4.57 -9.42 3.11
N GLY A 160 -5.75 -9.63 3.69
CA GLY A 160 -7.03 -9.58 3.00
C GLY A 160 -7.29 -8.24 2.32
N MET A 161 -7.11 -7.11 3.01
CA MET A 161 -7.27 -5.77 2.42
C MET A 161 -6.33 -5.53 1.24
N VAL A 162 -5.06 -5.95 1.36
CA VAL A 162 -4.10 -5.82 0.24
C VAL A 162 -4.49 -6.72 -0.94
N LYS A 163 -4.99 -7.93 -0.64
CA LYS A 163 -5.42 -8.89 -1.65
C LYS A 163 -6.66 -8.38 -2.39
N ASP A 164 -7.66 -7.89 -1.68
CA ASP A 164 -8.91 -7.38 -2.27
C ASP A 164 -8.61 -6.21 -3.21
N GLY A 165 -7.81 -5.22 -2.79
CA GLY A 165 -7.39 -4.11 -3.66
C GLY A 165 -6.46 -4.51 -4.83
N THR A 166 -5.65 -5.55 -4.69
CA THR A 166 -4.71 -5.94 -5.75
C THR A 166 -5.33 -6.89 -6.77
N VAL A 167 -6.03 -7.92 -6.31
CA VAL A 167 -6.61 -8.98 -7.14
C VAL A 167 -8.02 -8.62 -7.59
N GLY A 168 -8.77 -7.89 -6.77
CA GLY A 168 -10.18 -7.61 -6.95
C GLY A 168 -11.07 -8.54 -6.12
N THR A 169 -12.36 -8.23 -6.09
CA THR A 169 -13.34 -8.83 -5.18
C THR A 169 -14.39 -9.64 -5.92
N TYR A 170 -14.04 -10.27 -7.05
CA TYR A 170 -14.99 -10.99 -7.94
C TYR A 170 -15.83 -12.09 -7.27
N GLY A 171 -15.39 -12.60 -6.11
CA GLY A 171 -16.14 -13.56 -5.30
C GLY A 171 -17.22 -12.93 -4.40
N VAL A 172 -17.32 -11.60 -4.37
CA VAL A 172 -18.29 -10.83 -3.59
C VAL A 172 -19.39 -10.32 -4.52
N VAL A 173 -20.66 -10.39 -4.08
CA VAL A 173 -21.79 -9.85 -4.84
C VAL A 173 -21.63 -8.34 -4.98
N GLY A 174 -21.54 -7.85 -6.22
CA GLY A 174 -21.20 -6.45 -6.50
C GLY A 174 -19.72 -6.12 -6.29
N GLY A 175 -18.85 -7.14 -6.30
CA GLY A 175 -17.40 -6.97 -6.30
C GLY A 175 -16.89 -6.29 -7.57
N GLY A 176 -15.66 -5.78 -7.49
CA GLY A 176 -15.06 -5.00 -8.55
C GLY A 176 -13.59 -5.33 -8.80
N ASP A 177 -13.04 -4.56 -9.72
CA ASP A 177 -11.70 -4.73 -10.25
C ASP A 177 -10.64 -4.32 -9.21
N GLY A 178 -9.62 -5.17 -9.03
CA GLY A 178 -8.38 -4.78 -8.36
C GLY A 178 -7.32 -4.29 -9.36
N LEU A 179 -6.13 -3.98 -8.86
CA LEU A 179 -5.00 -3.51 -9.67
C LEU A 179 -4.67 -4.41 -10.86
N GLN A 180 -4.76 -5.75 -10.73
CA GLN A 180 -4.51 -6.67 -11.84
C GLN A 180 -5.40 -6.38 -13.07
N LYS A 181 -6.67 -6.10 -12.83
CA LYS A 181 -7.63 -5.84 -13.90
C LYS A 181 -7.54 -4.41 -14.40
N CYS A 182 -7.30 -3.44 -13.51
CA CYS A 182 -6.99 -2.06 -13.88
C CYS A 182 -5.76 -1.98 -14.81
N LEU A 183 -4.71 -2.75 -14.52
CA LEU A 183 -3.53 -2.89 -15.39
C LEU A 183 -3.91 -3.46 -16.75
N THR A 184 -4.75 -4.49 -16.80
CA THR A 184 -5.22 -5.05 -18.07
C THR A 184 -6.03 -4.03 -18.87
N GLN A 185 -6.95 -3.30 -18.23
CA GLN A 185 -7.79 -2.27 -18.85
C GLN A 185 -6.99 -1.04 -19.33
N SER A 186 -5.82 -0.77 -18.74
CA SER A 186 -4.92 0.28 -19.23
C SER A 186 -4.50 0.10 -20.69
N GLY A 187 -4.58 -1.13 -21.22
CA GLY A 187 -4.13 -1.49 -22.56
C GLY A 187 -2.61 -1.65 -22.70
N SER A 188 -1.83 -1.39 -21.64
CA SER A 188 -0.37 -1.54 -21.63
C SER A 188 0.17 -2.02 -20.27
N PRO A 189 -0.35 -3.14 -19.71
CA PRO A 189 -0.16 -3.59 -18.31
C PRO A 189 1.29 -3.75 -17.84
N LYS A 190 2.25 -3.85 -18.76
CA LYS A 190 3.67 -4.07 -18.47
C LYS A 190 4.53 -2.81 -18.60
N THR A 191 3.90 -1.64 -18.74
CA THR A 191 4.59 -0.36 -18.95
C THR A 191 4.32 0.61 -17.80
N ALA A 192 5.17 1.63 -17.64
CA ALA A 192 4.93 2.69 -16.66
C ALA A 192 3.64 3.45 -16.96
N GLN A 193 3.40 3.80 -18.24
CA GLN A 193 2.16 4.43 -18.67
C GLN A 193 0.93 3.58 -18.31
N GLY A 194 1.01 2.26 -18.49
CA GLY A 194 -0.04 1.34 -18.10
C GLY A 194 -0.32 1.34 -16.60
N ALA A 195 0.71 1.44 -15.75
CA ALA A 195 0.54 1.58 -14.32
C ALA A 195 -0.11 2.92 -13.92
N TYR A 196 0.27 4.03 -14.57
CA TYR A 196 -0.36 5.34 -14.32
C TYR A 196 -1.82 5.39 -14.76
N ALA A 197 -2.12 4.80 -15.92
CA ALA A 197 -3.49 4.61 -16.39
C ALA A 197 -4.28 3.65 -15.49
N ALA A 198 -3.66 2.57 -15.00
CA ALA A 198 -4.29 1.67 -14.03
C ALA A 198 -4.61 2.36 -12.71
N ALA A 199 -3.75 3.26 -12.22
CA ALA A 199 -4.02 4.09 -11.05
C ALA A 199 -5.25 4.97 -11.28
N ARG A 200 -5.37 5.59 -12.46
CA ARG A 200 -6.57 6.33 -12.84
C ARG A 200 -7.81 5.44 -12.84
N ILE A 201 -7.76 4.27 -13.48
CA ILE A 201 -8.88 3.32 -13.52
C ILE A 201 -9.26 2.87 -12.10
N TYR A 202 -8.31 2.59 -11.22
CA TYR A 202 -8.58 2.24 -9.83
C TYR A 202 -9.34 3.34 -9.10
N ASN A 203 -8.95 4.61 -9.32
CA ASN A 203 -9.59 5.76 -8.67
C ASN A 203 -10.98 6.12 -9.21
N SER A 204 -11.17 6.04 -10.54
CA SER A 204 -12.37 6.58 -11.21
C SER A 204 -13.22 5.53 -11.92
N GLY A 205 -12.81 4.26 -11.91
CA GLY A 205 -13.47 3.15 -12.62
C GLY A 205 -13.33 3.19 -14.15
N THR A 206 -12.74 4.24 -14.72
CA THR A 206 -12.65 4.43 -16.17
C THR A 206 -11.44 5.25 -16.58
N TYR A 207 -10.95 5.00 -17.79
CA TYR A 207 -9.93 5.77 -18.48
C TYR A 207 -10.12 5.62 -19.99
N VAL A 208 -10.05 6.73 -20.72
CA VAL A 208 -10.04 6.72 -22.18
C VAL A 208 -8.59 6.86 -22.63
N LYS A 209 -8.08 5.88 -23.38
CA LYS A 209 -6.67 5.85 -23.80
C LYS A 209 -6.27 7.14 -24.52
N GLY A 210 -5.20 7.78 -24.04
CA GLY A 210 -4.64 9.00 -24.61
C GLY A 210 -5.19 10.30 -24.03
N THR A 211 -6.17 10.24 -23.11
CA THR A 211 -6.63 11.43 -22.39
C THR A 211 -5.70 11.78 -21.24
N ASP A 212 -5.72 13.04 -20.82
CA ASP A 212 -4.96 13.49 -19.65
C ASP A 212 -5.39 12.72 -18.38
N LEU A 213 -4.44 12.05 -17.73
CA LEU A 213 -4.67 11.31 -16.49
C LEU A 213 -5.02 12.23 -15.31
N GLY A 214 -4.74 13.53 -15.43
CA GLY A 214 -5.07 14.58 -14.47
C GLY A 214 -6.43 15.24 -14.68
N ALA A 215 -7.17 14.88 -15.74
CA ALA A 215 -8.48 15.47 -16.07
C ALA A 215 -9.57 14.39 -16.16
N PRO A 216 -9.88 13.68 -15.05
CA PRO A 216 -10.85 12.61 -15.09
C PRO A 216 -12.28 13.14 -15.18
N LEU A 217 -13.19 12.30 -15.68
CA LEU A 217 -14.62 12.55 -15.59
C LEU A 217 -15.20 12.33 -14.20
N TRP A 218 -14.52 11.61 -13.30
CA TRP A 218 -14.92 11.33 -11.91
C TRP A 218 -13.67 11.09 -11.06
N GLY A 219 -13.76 11.29 -9.75
CA GLY A 219 -12.66 11.00 -8.82
C GLY A 219 -11.63 12.13 -8.70
N THR A 220 -10.44 11.79 -8.21
CA THR A 220 -9.41 12.76 -7.80
C THR A 220 -8.46 13.07 -8.94
N SER A 221 -8.40 14.32 -9.39
CA SER A 221 -7.54 14.76 -10.51
C SER A 221 -6.06 14.45 -10.27
N CYS A 222 -5.56 14.69 -9.06
CA CYS A 222 -4.15 14.47 -8.70
C CYS A 222 -3.73 13.00 -8.58
N TYR A 223 -4.66 12.04 -8.59
CA TYR A 223 -4.40 10.65 -8.20
C TYR A 223 -3.22 9.99 -8.96
N ALA A 224 -3.24 10.05 -10.29
CA ALA A 224 -2.18 9.44 -11.10
C ALA A 224 -0.82 10.15 -10.90
N SER A 225 -0.82 11.49 -10.80
CA SER A 225 0.40 12.27 -10.54
C SER A 225 1.00 11.91 -9.18
N ASP A 226 0.17 11.77 -8.14
CA ASP A 226 0.63 11.37 -6.81
C ASP A 226 1.23 9.97 -6.83
N VAL A 227 0.57 9.02 -7.46
CA VAL A 227 1.08 7.64 -7.61
C VAL A 227 2.42 7.63 -8.34
N ALA A 228 2.56 8.39 -9.43
CA ALA A 228 3.83 8.52 -10.14
C ALA A 228 4.95 9.05 -9.23
N ASN A 229 4.67 10.08 -8.41
CA ASN A 229 5.64 10.62 -7.46
C ASN A 229 5.98 9.64 -6.33
N ARG A 230 4.98 8.90 -5.82
CA ARG A 230 5.21 7.84 -4.82
C ARG A 230 6.15 6.77 -5.36
N LEU A 231 6.00 6.38 -6.62
CA LEU A 231 6.88 5.44 -7.32
C LEU A 231 8.31 5.97 -7.50
N LEU A 232 8.50 7.30 -7.53
CA LEU A 232 9.83 7.93 -7.49
C LEU A 232 10.41 8.02 -6.07
N GLY A 233 9.60 7.76 -5.03
CA GLY A 233 10.02 7.82 -3.63
C GLY A 233 9.52 9.03 -2.86
N TRP A 234 8.66 9.88 -3.44
CA TRP A 234 7.97 10.91 -2.66
C TRP A 234 7.03 10.26 -1.64
N ALA A 235 7.06 10.74 -0.39
CA ALA A 235 6.18 10.27 0.66
C ALA A 235 5.78 11.43 1.58
N ALA A 236 4.50 11.82 1.52
CA ALA A 236 3.89 12.73 2.49
C ALA A 236 2.41 12.37 2.67
N PRO A 237 1.79 12.80 3.78
CA PRO A 237 0.36 12.58 4.03
C PRO A 237 -0.55 13.45 3.16
N VAL A 238 -0.07 14.61 2.71
CA VAL A 238 -0.86 15.58 1.94
C VAL A 238 -0.25 15.75 0.56
N THR A 239 -1.07 15.70 -0.49
CA THR A 239 -0.64 15.96 -1.86
C THR A 239 -0.32 17.45 -2.07
N PRO A 240 0.84 17.79 -2.69
CA PRO A 240 1.13 19.15 -3.17
C PRO A 240 0.44 19.46 -4.50
N CYS A 241 -0.24 18.50 -5.12
CA CYS A 241 -0.92 18.74 -6.38
C CYS A 241 -2.21 19.55 -6.20
N VAL A 242 -2.41 20.49 -7.12
CA VAL A 242 -3.49 21.48 -7.11
C VAL A 242 -4.39 21.39 -8.34
N LEU A 243 -4.40 20.24 -9.04
CA LEU A 243 -5.31 20.04 -10.16
C LEU A 243 -6.76 20.07 -9.66
N PRO A 244 -7.66 20.81 -10.31
CA PRO A 244 -9.05 20.90 -9.89
C PRO A 244 -9.74 19.55 -10.09
N ASN A 245 -10.46 19.08 -9.08
CA ASN A 245 -11.35 17.94 -9.23
C ASN A 245 -12.53 18.31 -10.13
N PRO A 246 -13.06 17.37 -10.93
CA PRO A 246 -14.25 17.62 -11.72
C PRO A 246 -15.45 17.96 -10.81
N VAL A 247 -16.30 18.87 -11.28
CA VAL A 247 -17.52 19.28 -10.58
C VAL A 247 -18.64 18.34 -10.98
N HIS A 248 -19.29 17.72 -10.00
CA HIS A 248 -20.42 16.81 -10.19
C HIS A 248 -21.60 17.19 -9.32
#